data_AF-A0A024GQ03-F1
#
_entry.id   AF-A0A024GQ03-F1
#
_cell.length_a   1.000
_cell.length_b   1.000
_cell.length_c   1.000
_cell.angle_alpha   90.00
_cell.angle_beta   90.00
_cell.angle_gamma   90.00
#
_symmetry.space_group_name_H-M   'P 1'
#
loop_
_entity.id
_entity.type
_entity.pdbx_description
1 polymer ?
#
loop_
_entity_poly.entity_id
_entity_poly.type
_entity_poly.pdbx_seq_one_letter_code
_entity_poly.pdbx_strand_id
1 'polypeptide(L)'
;MKVLMSFEASLTNYEVYEVLQDRRRERTISSANHSESSWMNHKVQKLLSKSYFLERKFTNHIVQNVLTRIKEERFNLTSNEILQLLNHWPTALVDYHLLIDDCAGRFQQDDIDRLSTILRQAAEGINEKDQTSIGISL
;
A
#
# COMPACT_ATOMS: atom_id res chain seq x y z
N MET A 1 31.92 6.69 -2.89
CA MET A 1 30.53 6.94 -2.45
C MET A 1 30.52 6.99 -0.93
N LYS A 2 29.96 8.04 -0.31
CA LYS A 2 29.78 8.11 1.14
C LYS A 2 28.28 8.13 1.42
N VAL A 3 27.80 7.29 2.32
CA VAL A 3 26.41 7.28 2.76
C VAL A 3 26.25 8.38 3.81
N LEU A 4 25.35 9.33 3.57
CA LEU A 4 25.09 10.44 4.49
C LEU A 4 24.09 10.02 5.58
N MET A 5 23.04 9.28 5.20
CA MET A 5 22.01 8.75 6.08
C MET A 5 21.74 7.30 5.73
N SER A 6 21.72 6.43 6.76
CA SER A 6 21.42 5.01 6.60
C SER A 6 19.91 4.74 6.47
N PHE A 7 19.09 5.65 6.98
CA PHE A 7 17.64 5.62 6.92
C PHE A 7 17.11 7.04 6.77
N GLU A 8 16.32 7.28 5.73
CA GLU A 8 15.72 8.58 5.44
C GLU A 8 14.20 8.51 5.52
N ALA A 9 13.59 7.55 4.83
CA ALA A 9 12.16 7.34 4.83
C ALA A 9 11.80 5.87 4.58
N SER A 10 10.60 5.50 5.03
CA SER A 10 9.97 4.22 4.67
C SER A 10 9.06 4.43 3.46
N LEU A 11 9.10 3.50 2.51
CA LEU A 11 8.26 3.50 1.32
C LEU A 11 7.28 2.32 1.37
N THR A 12 6.05 2.56 0.96
CA THR A 12 5.03 1.51 0.82
C THR A 12 5.32 0.64 -0.41
N ASN A 13 4.82 -0.60 -0.38
CA ASN A 13 4.90 -1.52 -1.52
C ASN A 13 4.27 -0.92 -2.78
N TYR A 14 3.22 -0.10 -2.63
CA TYR A 14 2.57 0.63 -3.72
C TYR A 14 3.51 1.66 -4.35
N GLU A 15 4.12 2.55 -3.55
CA GLU A 15 5.03 3.59 -4.05
C GLU A 15 6.25 2.98 -4.75
N VAL A 16 6.81 1.91 -4.17
CA VAL A 16 7.90 1.16 -4.80
C VAL A 16 7.46 0.58 -6.14
N TYR A 17 6.25 0.02 -6.23
CA TYR A 17 5.72 -0.51 -7.48
C TYR A 17 5.52 0.59 -8.54
N GLU A 18 4.94 1.73 -8.16
CA GLU A 18 4.70 2.89 -9.03
C GLU A 18 6.03 3.42 -9.61
N VAL A 19 7.04 3.63 -8.76
CA VAL A 19 8.38 4.05 -9.19
C VAL A 19 9.03 3.03 -10.13
N LEU A 20 8.90 1.74 -9.87
CA LEU A 20 9.41 0.69 -10.77
C LEU A 20 8.67 0.67 -12.11
N GLN A 21 7.38 0.99 -12.11
CA GLN A 21 6.57 1.09 -13.31
C GLN A 21 6.98 2.29 -14.17
N ASP A 22 7.19 3.45 -13.57
CA ASP A 22 7.65 4.67 -14.25
C ASP A 22 9.03 4.48 -14.87
N ARG A 23 9.98 3.92 -14.12
CA ARG A 23 11.31 3.56 -14.66
C ARG A 23 11.23 2.55 -15.81
N ARG A 24 10.21 1.68 -15.85
CA ARG A 24 9.99 0.78 -16.98
C ARG A 24 9.46 1.53 -18.20
N ARG A 25 8.53 2.48 -18.01
CA ARG A 25 8.01 3.34 -19.08
C ARG A 25 9.12 4.20 -19.70
N GLU A 26 9.95 4.82 -18.88
CA GLU A 26 11.09 5.63 -19.34
C GLU A 26 12.06 4.81 -20.20
N ARG A 27 12.35 3.55 -19.83
CA ARG A 27 13.19 2.65 -20.64
C ARG A 27 12.56 2.26 -21.98
N THR A 28 11.24 2.16 -22.07
CA THR A 28 10.59 1.92 -23.37
C THR A 28 10.72 3.11 -24.31
N ILE A 29 10.89 4.31 -23.76
CA ILE A 29 11.06 5.56 -24.52
C ILE A 29 12.54 5.81 -24.84
N SER A 30 13.44 5.45 -23.92
CA SER A 30 14.90 5.63 -24.06
C SER A 30 15.60 4.30 -24.32
N SER A 31 15.91 4.01 -25.59
CA SER A 31 16.70 2.84 -26.01
C SER A 31 18.15 2.92 -25.52
N ALA A 32 18.43 2.60 -24.25
CA ALA A 32 19.82 2.47 -23.76
C ALA A 32 19.99 1.50 -22.58
N ASN A 33 20.60 0.36 -22.89
CA ASN A 33 21.63 -0.40 -22.16
C ASN A 33 21.79 -0.19 -20.63
N HIS A 34 21.05 -0.93 -19.81
CA HIS A 34 21.48 -1.30 -18.45
C HIS A 34 20.88 -2.68 -18.06
N SER A 35 21.66 -3.76 -18.22
CA SER A 35 21.18 -5.14 -18.15
C SER A 35 21.02 -5.72 -16.73
N GLU A 36 21.87 -5.36 -15.77
CA GLU A 36 21.86 -6.02 -14.45
C GLU A 36 20.78 -5.49 -13.50
N SER A 37 20.61 -4.16 -13.41
CA SER A 37 19.52 -3.55 -12.60
C SER A 37 18.13 -3.96 -13.12
N SER A 38 18.03 -4.35 -14.40
CA SER A 38 16.80 -4.78 -15.04
C SER A 38 16.20 -6.06 -14.45
N TRP A 39 17.03 -7.06 -14.09
CA TRP A 39 16.53 -8.33 -13.55
C TRP A 39 15.94 -8.17 -12.15
N MET A 40 16.64 -7.45 -11.27
CA MET A 40 16.18 -7.23 -9.89
C MET A 40 14.89 -6.40 -9.90
N ASN A 41 14.84 -5.32 -10.67
CA ASN A 41 13.63 -4.51 -10.82
C ASN A 41 12.47 -5.34 -11.38
N HIS A 42 12.71 -6.21 -12.36
CA HIS A 42 11.68 -7.10 -12.90
C HIS A 42 11.18 -8.11 -11.87
N LYS A 43 12.07 -8.71 -11.08
CA LYS A 43 11.71 -9.68 -10.04
C LYS A 43 10.90 -9.03 -8.92
N VAL A 44 11.32 -7.86 -8.45
CA VAL A 44 10.59 -7.08 -7.45
C VAL A 44 9.23 -6.66 -8.00
N GLN A 45 9.17 -6.13 -9.22
CA GLN A 45 7.91 -5.77 -9.86
C GLN A 45 6.96 -6.97 -9.98
N LYS A 46 7.48 -8.16 -10.33
CA LYS A 46 6.69 -9.40 -10.41
C LYS A 46 6.21 -9.90 -9.06
N LEU A 47 7.00 -9.70 -8.01
CA LEU A 47 6.61 -10.05 -6.64
C LEU A 47 5.51 -9.12 -6.15
N LEU A 48 5.72 -7.81 -6.27
CA LEU A 48 4.74 -6.78 -5.91
C LEU A 48 3.48 -6.90 -6.76
N SER A 49 3.59 -7.38 -8.01
CA SER A 49 2.43 -7.58 -8.86
C SER A 49 1.52 -8.73 -8.47
N LYS A 50 2.05 -9.68 -7.71
CA LYS A 50 1.28 -10.76 -7.12
C LYS A 50 0.72 -10.41 -5.74
N SER A 51 1.14 -9.27 -5.19
CA SER A 51 0.65 -8.81 -3.90
C SER A 51 -0.76 -8.24 -4.04
N TYR A 52 -1.54 -8.33 -2.97
CA TYR A 52 -2.94 -7.92 -2.87
C TYR A 52 -3.24 -6.47 -3.36
N PHE A 53 -2.23 -5.60 -3.48
CA PHE A 53 -2.33 -4.22 -3.98
C PHE A 53 -2.92 -4.11 -5.38
N LEU A 54 -2.50 -4.99 -6.29
CA LEU A 54 -2.85 -4.86 -7.70
C LEU A 54 -4.21 -5.45 -8.03
N GLU A 55 -4.64 -6.46 -7.29
CA GLU A 55 -6.00 -7.00 -7.41
C GLU A 55 -7.07 -5.96 -7.03
N ARG A 56 -6.74 -5.07 -6.08
CA ARG A 56 -7.67 -4.07 -5.55
C ARG A 56 -7.55 -2.68 -6.18
N LYS A 57 -6.79 -2.50 -7.27
CA LYS A 57 -6.54 -1.17 -7.89
C LYS A 57 -6.11 -0.11 -6.86
N PHE A 58 -5.13 -0.44 -6.02
CA PHE A 58 -4.60 0.55 -5.07
C PHE A 58 -4.17 1.83 -5.79
N THR A 59 -4.51 2.97 -5.21
CA THR A 59 -4.22 4.31 -5.71
C THR A 59 -3.70 5.13 -4.54
N ASN A 60 -2.85 6.12 -4.80
CA ASN A 60 -2.32 7.02 -3.77
C ASN A 60 -3.42 7.62 -2.87
N HIS A 61 -4.58 7.95 -3.44
CA HIS A 61 -5.75 8.46 -2.70
C HIS A 61 -6.24 7.51 -1.59
N ILE A 62 -6.19 6.19 -1.80
CA ILE A 62 -6.63 5.19 -0.82
C ILE A 62 -5.68 5.19 0.37
N VAL A 63 -4.38 5.18 0.10
CA VAL A 63 -3.34 5.24 1.12
C VAL A 63 -3.51 6.50 1.97
N GLN A 64 -3.69 7.66 1.33
CA GLN A 64 -3.94 8.92 2.02
C GLN A 64 -5.23 8.89 2.84
N ASN A 65 -6.32 8.35 2.30
CA ASN A 65 -7.58 8.26 3.02
C ASN A 65 -7.45 7.37 4.27
N VAL A 66 -6.81 6.21 4.16
CA VAL A 66 -6.53 5.33 5.32
C VAL A 66 -5.68 6.04 6.35
N LEU A 67 -4.60 6.70 5.93
CA LEU A 67 -3.72 7.45 6.84
C LEU A 67 -4.47 8.57 7.58
N THR A 68 -5.34 9.30 6.90
CA THR A 68 -6.17 10.34 7.51
C THR A 68 -7.14 9.74 8.53
N ARG A 69 -7.85 8.68 8.17
CA ARG A 69 -8.80 8.00 9.08
C ARG A 69 -8.13 7.41 10.31
N ILE A 70 -6.98 6.77 10.15
CA ILE A 70 -6.19 6.24 11.28
C ILE A 70 -5.74 7.38 12.21
N LYS A 71 -5.35 8.53 11.67
CA LYS A 71 -4.99 9.71 12.45
C LYS A 71 -6.19 10.35 13.17
N GLU A 72 -7.36 10.39 12.52
CA GLU A 72 -8.60 10.92 13.10
C GLU A 72 -9.07 10.09 14.30
N GLU A 73 -9.05 8.76 14.18
CA GLU A 73 -9.43 7.86 15.28
C GLU A 73 -8.36 7.74 16.38
N ARG A 74 -7.20 8.38 16.19
CA ARG A 74 -6.09 8.43 17.16
C ARG A 74 -5.66 7.04 17.64
N PHE A 75 -5.64 6.05 16.75
CA PHE A 75 -5.02 4.79 17.08
C PHE A 75 -3.55 5.04 17.42
N ASN A 76 -3.11 4.52 18.56
CA ASN A 76 -1.71 4.61 18.98
C ASN A 76 -0.88 3.60 18.19
N LEU A 77 -0.78 3.74 16.86
CA LEU A 77 0.01 2.89 15.97
C LEU A 77 1.31 3.58 15.60
N THR A 78 2.40 2.81 15.53
CA THR A 78 3.70 3.29 15.05
C THR A 78 3.70 3.40 13.53
N SER A 79 4.61 4.21 12.97
CA SER A 79 4.76 4.35 11.51
C SER A 79 5.05 3.01 10.82
N ASN A 80 5.75 2.09 11.49
CA ASN A 80 6.04 0.76 10.95
C ASN A 80 4.81 -0.16 10.96
N GLU A 81 4.00 -0.12 12.02
CA GLU A 81 2.74 -0.87 12.08
C GLU A 81 1.79 -0.38 10.99
N ILE A 82 1.67 0.94 10.82
CA ILE A 82 0.87 1.55 9.74
C ILE A 82 1.39 1.09 8.37
N LEU A 83 2.71 1.12 8.16
CA LEU A 83 3.33 0.64 6.93
C LEU A 83 3.02 -0.85 6.66
N GLN A 84 3.08 -1.68 7.70
CA GLN A 84 2.78 -3.11 7.59
C GLN A 84 1.30 -3.38 7.30
N LEU A 85 0.39 -2.67 7.98
CA LEU A 85 -1.05 -2.73 7.70
C LEU A 85 -1.35 -2.33 6.26
N LEU A 86 -0.75 -1.24 5.79
CA LEU A 86 -0.86 -0.81 4.40
C LEU A 86 -0.27 -1.86 3.46
N ASN A 87 0.87 -2.47 3.78
CA ASN A 87 1.60 -3.42 2.93
C ASN A 87 1.05 -4.85 2.90
N HIS A 88 0.24 -5.25 3.87
CA HIS A 88 -0.32 -6.61 3.91
C HIS A 88 -1.85 -6.64 3.85
N TRP A 89 -2.51 -5.52 4.16
CA TRP A 89 -3.96 -5.37 4.12
C TRP A 89 -4.71 -6.53 4.81
N PRO A 90 -4.56 -6.65 6.13
CA PRO A 90 -5.15 -7.74 6.89
C PRO A 90 -6.67 -7.82 6.68
N THR A 91 -7.18 -9.04 6.56
CA THR A 91 -8.64 -9.28 6.42
C THR A 91 -9.19 -10.10 7.58
N ALA A 92 -8.34 -10.86 8.26
CA ALA A 92 -8.69 -11.63 9.44
C ALA A 92 -8.09 -11.00 10.70
N LEU A 93 -8.77 -11.19 11.83
CA LEU A 93 -8.33 -10.69 13.14
C LEU A 93 -6.91 -11.16 13.50
N VAL A 94 -6.59 -12.41 13.17
CA VAL A 94 -5.26 -13.02 13.41
C VAL A 94 -4.14 -12.22 12.75
N ASP A 95 -4.38 -11.63 11.58
CA ASP A 95 -3.37 -10.87 10.86
C ASP A 95 -3.02 -9.58 11.60
N TYR A 96 -3.97 -8.93 12.27
CA TYR A 96 -3.70 -7.73 13.08
C TYR A 96 -2.80 -8.05 14.26
N HIS A 97 -3.01 -9.18 14.93
CA HIS A 97 -2.14 -9.64 16.02
C HIS A 97 -0.73 -10.01 15.54
N LEU A 98 -0.54 -10.32 14.25
CA LEU A 98 0.78 -10.58 13.65
C LEU A 98 1.50 -9.29 13.23
N LEU A 99 0.75 -8.26 12.83
CA LEU A 99 1.29 -7.00 12.28
C LEU A 99 1.46 -5.90 13.33
N ILE A 100 0.73 -5.96 14.44
CA ILE A 100 0.76 -4.96 15.51
C ILE A 100 1.42 -5.57 16.75
N ASP A 101 2.44 -4.90 17.27
CA ASP A 101 3.14 -5.37 18.46
C ASP A 101 2.30 -5.13 19.73
N ASP A 102 2.30 -6.09 20.64
CA ASP A 102 1.45 -6.10 21.85
C ASP A 102 -0.02 -5.71 21.57
N CYS A 103 -0.59 -6.23 20.46
CA CYS A 103 -1.93 -5.84 19.99
C CYS A 103 -3.01 -6.07 21.07
N ALA A 104 -2.94 -7.18 21.81
CA ALA A 104 -3.93 -7.52 22.85
C ALA A 104 -3.78 -6.65 24.12
N GLY A 105 -2.59 -6.13 24.40
CA GLY A 105 -2.35 -5.21 25.52
C GLY A 105 -2.77 -3.77 25.21
N ARG A 106 -2.65 -3.35 23.93
CA ARG A 106 -2.88 -1.96 23.50
C ARG A 106 -4.26 -1.67 22.94
N PHE A 107 -4.95 -2.67 22.40
CA PHE A 107 -6.22 -2.48 21.68
C PHE A 107 -7.29 -3.42 22.21
N GLN A 108 -8.52 -2.92 22.29
CA GLN A 108 -9.69 -3.76 22.51
C GLN A 108 -10.16 -4.37 21.18
N GLN A 109 -10.95 -5.44 21.27
CA GLN A 109 -11.52 -6.08 20.08
C GLN A 109 -12.29 -5.08 19.19
N ASP A 110 -13.04 -4.17 19.81
CA ASP A 110 -13.80 -3.11 19.12
C ASP A 110 -12.89 -2.16 18.31
N ASP A 111 -11.70 -1.84 18.82
CA ASP A 111 -10.72 -1.00 18.13
C ASP A 111 -10.19 -1.68 16.87
N ILE A 112 -9.95 -2.99 16.93
CA ILE A 112 -9.50 -3.77 15.78
C ILE A 112 -10.61 -3.94 14.75
N ASP A 113 -11.86 -4.11 15.19
CA ASP A 113 -13.02 -4.17 14.29
C ASP A 113 -13.25 -2.81 13.58
N ARG A 114 -13.02 -1.69 14.26
CA ARG A 114 -13.02 -0.35 13.63
C ARG A 114 -11.91 -0.20 12.60
N LEU A 115 -10.68 -0.60 12.95
CA LEU A 115 -9.54 -0.56 12.03
C LEU A 115 -9.78 -1.42 10.77
N SER A 116 -10.36 -2.61 10.96
CA SER A 116 -10.80 -3.49 9.87
C SER A 116 -11.87 -2.84 8.99
N THR A 117 -12.81 -2.14 9.62
CA THR A 117 -13.86 -1.40 8.91
C THR A 117 -13.28 -0.25 8.09
N ILE A 118 -12.34 0.54 8.63
CA ILE A 118 -11.68 1.62 7.89
C ILE A 118 -10.97 1.09 6.66
N LEU A 119 -10.18 0.02 6.82
CA LEU A 119 -9.47 -0.59 5.71
C LEU A 119 -10.48 -1.07 4.66
N ARG A 120 -11.52 -1.80 5.06
CA ARG A 120 -12.56 -2.27 4.13
C ARG A 120 -13.24 -1.13 3.37
N GLN A 121 -13.67 -0.07 4.06
CA GLN A 121 -14.31 1.10 3.45
C GLN A 121 -13.39 1.83 2.47
N ALA A 122 -12.10 1.94 2.80
CA ALA A 122 -11.13 2.55 1.90
C ALA A 122 -10.93 1.73 0.61
N ALA A 123 -11.10 0.41 0.65
CA ALA A 123 -11.12 -0.44 -0.54
C ALA A 123 -12.46 -0.38 -1.31
N GLU A 124 -13.59 -0.22 -0.63
CA GLU A 124 -14.91 -0.19 -1.27
C GLU A 124 -15.20 1.14 -1.98
N GLY A 125 -14.62 2.25 -1.53
CA GLY A 125 -14.69 3.56 -2.22
C GLY A 125 -14.11 3.57 -3.65
N ILE A 126 -13.53 2.45 -4.09
CA ILE A 126 -13.06 2.20 -5.46
C ILE A 126 -14.22 1.78 -6.38
N ASN A 127 -15.23 1.07 -5.87
CA ASN A 127 -16.33 0.51 -6.68
C ASN A 127 -17.40 1.53 -7.07
N GLU A 128 -17.54 2.63 -6.33
CA GLU A 128 -18.56 3.64 -6.63
C GLU A 128 -18.14 4.60 -7.75
N LYS A 129 -16.84 4.83 -7.95
CA LYS A 129 -16.34 5.77 -8.98
C LYS A 129 -16.22 5.16 -10.38
N ASP A 130 -16.27 3.83 -10.52
CA ASP A 130 -16.24 3.14 -11.82
C ASP A 130 -17.65 2.98 -12.45
N GLN A 131 -18.73 3.26 -11.70
CA GLN A 131 -20.11 3.14 -12.21
C GLN A 131 -20.66 4.43 -12.84
N THR A 132 -20.06 5.60 -12.60
CA THR A 132 -20.57 6.87 -13.14
C THR A 132 -20.11 7.19 -14.57
N SER A 133 -19.28 6.36 -15.21
CA SER A 133 -18.75 6.62 -16.56
C SER A 133 -19.23 5.67 -17.66
N ILE A 134 -20.16 4.74 -17.39
CA ILE A 134 -20.74 3.87 -18.44
C ILE A 134 -22.14 4.37 -18.88
N GLY A 135 -22.65 5.44 -18.29
CA GLY A 135 -24.01 5.93 -18.53
C GLY A 135 -24.14 7.10 -19.51
N ILE A 136 -23.41 7.15 -20.64
CA ILE A 136 -23.82 7.98 -21.79
C ILE A 136 -23.59 7.22 -23.09
N SER A 137 -24.62 6.50 -23.53
CA SER A 137 -24.90 6.26 -24.94
C SER A 137 -26.38 5.93 -25.07
N LEU A 138 -27.15 6.98 -25.37
CA LEU A 138 -28.30 6.99 -26.28
C LEU A 138 -28.51 8.44 -26.71
#